data_AF-A0A2V9ATH1-F1
#
_entry.id   AF-A0A2V9ATH1-F1
#
_cell.length_a   1.000
_cell.length_b   1.000
_cell.length_c   1.000
_cell.angle_alpha   90.00
_cell.angle_beta   90.00
_cell.angle_gamma   90.00
#
_symmetry.space_group_name_H-M   'P 1'
#
loop_
_entity.id
_entity.type
_entity.pdbx_description
1 polymer ?
#
loop_
_entity_poly.entity_id
_entity_poly.type
_entity_poly.pdbx_seq_one_letter_code
_entity_poly.pdbx_strand_id
1 'polypeptide(L)'
;MTRLSPLELALGKLFGAPILMYFVCLCLMPLSIFAAMFAHSKFFFFLAAYVVLLVASITFHALGLLMSVLSIRGSQTGAIILILLLIWISSYGGGISSSTVFRLGSLGPFFAPQLVSQTTWNPRELEKHFNYNGVSYEYNGGMTDVLFGKHVHHFPVLLVLDVLLALWFFIAIVRNIKRDPAEYELYSPAQSLGLALFLNVVFLAFFNWRHDGDVDGAAFLLSLNMGVFIVLGLALLRNRERMRRIVRMRVGAPRWLDKCWPSPLLFVATLGAGAFVALGAVLSRAPGQASNLSFLIFRVLFFALWIVRDQQYLQWMSLRNGRNPLVMGVLYLVIFYVCSGTVLTAFDCFVRERIAFTAFFMPTPVYWLDPVSWMERPAIWIAAYLAQLALIAFFVHLQRQQLVELTAHSDSPTLAKQLAS
;
A
#
# COMPACT_ATOMS: atom_id res chain seq x y z
N MET A 1 -19.88 30.59 -5.67
CA MET A 1 -19.84 29.17 -5.25
C MET A 1 -21.00 28.42 -5.89
N THR A 2 -20.76 27.26 -6.52
CA THR A 2 -21.83 26.43 -7.11
C THR A 2 -22.67 25.76 -6.02
N ARG A 3 -24.00 25.74 -6.19
CA ARG A 3 -24.94 25.16 -5.21
C ARG A 3 -24.89 23.62 -5.11
N LEU A 4 -24.27 22.94 -6.07
CA LEU A 4 -24.20 21.47 -6.15
C LEU A 4 -23.52 20.85 -4.94
N SER A 5 -23.98 19.69 -4.45
CA SER A 5 -23.28 18.97 -3.38
C SER A 5 -21.90 18.43 -3.84
N PRO A 6 -20.94 18.16 -2.92
CA PRO A 6 -19.66 17.53 -3.30
C PRO A 6 -19.84 16.18 -4.01
N LEU A 7 -20.89 15.43 -3.62
CA LEU A 7 -21.25 14.16 -4.24
C LEU A 7 -21.76 14.36 -5.67
N GLU A 8 -22.68 15.31 -5.90
CA GLU A 8 -23.15 15.66 -7.25
C GLU A 8 -22.01 16.10 -8.16
N LEU A 9 -21.09 16.92 -7.63
CA LEU A 9 -19.93 17.38 -8.40
C LEU A 9 -18.98 16.23 -8.73
N ALA A 10 -18.75 15.31 -7.78
CA ALA A 10 -17.90 14.14 -7.99
C ALA A 10 -18.50 13.19 -9.01
N LEU A 11 -19.80 12.87 -8.92
CA LEU A 11 -20.53 12.07 -9.91
C LEU A 11 -20.53 12.74 -11.28
N GLY A 12 -20.79 14.05 -11.32
CA GLY A 12 -20.78 14.84 -12.55
C GLY A 12 -19.43 14.81 -13.24
N LYS A 13 -18.31 14.84 -12.49
CA LYS A 13 -16.97 14.69 -13.08
C LYS A 13 -16.66 13.25 -13.48
N LEU A 14 -16.99 12.27 -12.64
CA LEU A 14 -16.73 10.85 -12.88
C LEU A 14 -17.44 10.33 -14.13
N PHE A 15 -18.68 10.77 -14.36
CA PHE A 15 -19.49 10.32 -15.49
C PHE A 15 -19.51 11.31 -16.65
N GLY A 16 -19.41 12.61 -16.37
CA GLY A 16 -19.49 13.66 -17.39
C GLY A 16 -18.18 13.93 -18.12
N ALA A 17 -17.02 13.87 -17.44
CA ALA A 17 -15.74 14.13 -18.11
C ALA A 17 -15.37 13.07 -19.17
N PRO A 18 -15.61 11.76 -18.96
CA PRO A 18 -15.36 10.74 -19.96
C PRO A 18 -16.61 10.41 -20.80
N ILE A 19 -17.62 11.30 -20.89
CA ILE A 19 -18.87 11.00 -21.61
C ILE A 19 -18.62 10.63 -23.08
N LEU A 20 -17.63 11.28 -23.71
CA LEU A 20 -17.22 10.96 -25.09
C LEU A 20 -16.59 9.56 -25.18
N MET A 21 -15.82 9.13 -24.18
CA MET A 21 -15.27 7.78 -24.15
C MET A 21 -16.37 6.73 -23.96
N TYR A 22 -17.34 6.97 -23.07
CA TYR A 22 -18.49 6.07 -22.93
C TYR A 22 -19.33 6.00 -24.20
N PHE A 23 -19.53 7.14 -24.87
CA PHE A 23 -20.21 7.20 -26.15
C PHE A 23 -19.45 6.41 -27.23
N VAL A 24 -18.13 6.59 -27.34
CA VAL A 24 -17.29 5.81 -28.26
C VAL A 24 -17.38 4.31 -27.97
N CYS A 25 -17.30 3.89 -26.70
CA CYS A 25 -17.49 2.49 -26.32
C CYS A 25 -18.85 1.93 -26.73
N LEU A 26 -19.93 2.71 -26.56
CA LEU A 26 -21.28 2.33 -27.00
C LEU A 26 -21.38 2.25 -28.53
N CYS A 27 -20.78 3.21 -29.26
CA CYS A 27 -20.76 3.20 -30.73
C CYS A 27 -19.94 2.03 -31.31
N LEU A 28 -18.89 1.59 -30.60
CA LEU A 28 -18.08 0.44 -31.00
C LEU A 28 -18.67 -0.91 -30.58
N MET A 29 -19.69 -0.92 -29.71
CA MET A 29 -20.33 -2.14 -29.23
C MET A 29 -20.98 -3.00 -30.34
N PRO A 30 -21.71 -2.44 -31.32
CA PRO A 30 -22.25 -3.25 -32.41
C PRO A 30 -21.16 -3.91 -33.25
N LEU A 31 -20.06 -3.20 -33.51
CA LEU A 31 -18.93 -3.72 -34.29
C LEU A 31 -18.25 -4.88 -33.56
N SER A 32 -18.05 -4.77 -32.24
CA SER A 32 -17.45 -5.83 -31.45
C SER A 32 -18.39 -7.03 -31.26
N ILE A 33 -19.71 -6.81 -31.14
CA ILE A 33 -20.71 -7.89 -31.15
C ILE A 33 -20.60 -8.68 -32.45
N PHE A 34 -20.59 -7.97 -33.59
CA PHE A 34 -20.44 -8.59 -34.90
C PHE A 34 -19.14 -9.40 -34.99
N ALA A 35 -18.01 -8.81 -34.59
CA ALA A 35 -16.72 -9.49 -34.56
C ALA A 35 -16.74 -10.75 -33.67
N ALA A 36 -17.35 -10.69 -32.48
CA ALA A 36 -17.47 -11.80 -31.55
C ALA A 36 -18.36 -12.94 -32.11
N MET A 37 -19.44 -12.59 -32.84
CA MET A 37 -20.28 -13.57 -33.53
C MET A 37 -19.51 -14.30 -34.64
N PHE A 38 -18.71 -13.56 -35.43
CA PHE A 38 -17.83 -14.16 -36.46
C PHE A 38 -16.73 -15.03 -35.86
N ALA A 39 -16.23 -14.67 -34.68
CA ALA A 39 -15.23 -15.46 -33.96
C ALA A 39 -15.83 -16.69 -33.24
N HIS A 40 -17.14 -16.93 -33.35
CA HIS A 40 -17.86 -17.97 -32.61
C HIS A 40 -17.66 -17.91 -31.08
N SER A 41 -17.40 -16.72 -30.54
CA SER A 41 -17.28 -16.51 -29.10
C SER A 41 -18.63 -16.69 -28.42
N LYS A 42 -18.66 -17.29 -27.22
CA LYS A 42 -19.90 -17.39 -26.46
C LYS A 42 -20.31 -15.99 -26.00
N PHE A 43 -21.58 -15.62 -26.26
CA PHE A 43 -22.13 -14.30 -25.94
C PHE A 43 -21.91 -13.88 -24.48
N PHE A 44 -21.98 -14.83 -23.54
CA PHE A 44 -21.75 -14.57 -22.12
C PHE A 44 -20.35 -14.00 -21.82
N PHE A 45 -19.30 -14.57 -22.42
CA PHE A 45 -17.92 -14.10 -22.23
C PHE A 45 -17.68 -12.73 -22.85
N PHE A 46 -18.33 -12.48 -23.99
CA PHE A 46 -18.34 -11.16 -24.61
C PHE A 46 -18.97 -10.11 -23.69
N LEU A 47 -20.15 -10.39 -23.12
CA LEU A 47 -20.81 -9.49 -22.18
C LEU A 47 -19.94 -9.26 -20.93
N ALA A 48 -19.36 -10.33 -20.38
CA ALA A 48 -18.48 -10.25 -19.23
C ALA A 48 -17.24 -9.37 -19.52
N ALA A 49 -16.65 -9.47 -20.72
CA ALA A 49 -15.52 -8.63 -21.12
C ALA A 49 -15.90 -7.14 -21.14
N TYR A 50 -17.09 -6.81 -21.63
CA TYR A 50 -17.64 -5.46 -21.60
C TYR A 50 -17.84 -4.92 -20.18
N VAL A 51 -18.34 -5.77 -19.27
CA VAL A 51 -18.50 -5.40 -17.87
C VAL A 51 -17.15 -5.11 -17.22
N VAL A 52 -16.13 -5.93 -17.46
CA VAL A 52 -14.76 -5.68 -16.97
C VAL A 52 -14.23 -4.35 -17.50
N LEU A 53 -14.32 -4.11 -18.81
CA LEU A 53 -13.85 -2.85 -19.40
C LEU A 53 -14.53 -1.63 -18.77
N LEU A 54 -15.86 -1.70 -18.60
CA LEU A 54 -16.63 -0.61 -18.03
C LEU A 54 -16.21 -0.35 -16.57
N VAL A 55 -16.21 -1.39 -15.74
CA VAL A 55 -15.90 -1.28 -14.30
C VAL A 55 -14.46 -0.84 -14.10
N ALA A 56 -13.49 -1.47 -14.77
CA ALA A 56 -12.09 -1.09 -14.68
C ALA A 56 -11.87 0.36 -15.17
N SER A 57 -12.53 0.78 -16.26
CA SER A 57 -12.47 2.17 -16.74
C SER A 57 -12.98 3.15 -15.69
N ILE A 58 -14.07 2.84 -14.99
CA ILE A 58 -14.59 3.67 -13.90
C ILE A 58 -13.56 3.76 -12.78
N THR A 59 -12.93 2.64 -12.39
CA THR A 59 -11.89 2.60 -11.35
C THR A 59 -10.68 3.46 -11.71
N PHE A 60 -10.12 3.29 -12.91
CA PHE A 60 -8.97 4.08 -13.37
C PHE A 60 -9.34 5.55 -13.57
N HIS A 61 -10.56 5.86 -13.98
CA HIS A 61 -11.02 7.25 -14.07
C HIS A 61 -11.20 7.87 -12.69
N ALA A 62 -11.73 7.14 -11.71
CA ALA A 62 -11.81 7.58 -10.32
C ALA A 62 -10.40 7.84 -9.74
N LEU A 63 -9.44 6.96 -10.00
CA LEU A 63 -8.05 7.15 -9.62
C LEU A 63 -7.44 8.39 -10.31
N GLY A 64 -7.66 8.56 -11.61
CA GLY A 64 -7.17 9.70 -12.38
C GLY A 64 -7.75 11.01 -11.88
N LEU A 65 -9.04 11.05 -11.58
CA LEU A 65 -9.72 12.20 -11.00
C LEU A 65 -9.18 12.50 -9.59
N LEU A 66 -8.96 11.47 -8.76
CA LEU A 66 -8.35 11.63 -7.45
C LEU A 66 -6.95 12.25 -7.56
N MET A 67 -6.09 11.71 -8.42
CA MET A 67 -4.75 12.24 -8.67
C MET A 67 -4.79 13.67 -9.21
N SER A 68 -5.74 13.98 -10.10
CA SER A 68 -5.95 15.34 -10.62
C SER A 68 -6.34 16.32 -9.53
N VAL A 69 -7.19 15.93 -8.57
CA VAL A 69 -7.56 16.76 -7.42
C VAL A 69 -6.36 17.00 -6.50
N LEU A 70 -5.51 15.99 -6.31
CA LEU A 70 -4.37 16.08 -5.39
C LEU A 70 -3.12 16.76 -5.97
N SER A 71 -3.00 16.79 -7.30
CA SER A 71 -1.85 17.38 -7.98
C SER A 71 -1.85 18.90 -7.81
N ILE A 72 -0.67 19.46 -7.52
CA ILE A 72 -0.48 20.91 -7.51
C ILE A 72 -0.39 21.36 -8.98
N ARG A 73 -0.85 22.59 -9.28
CA ARG A 73 -0.69 23.20 -10.61
C ARG A 73 0.77 23.07 -11.06
N GLY A 74 1.01 22.34 -12.16
CA GLY A 74 2.35 22.08 -12.71
C GLY A 74 2.93 20.67 -12.43
N SER A 75 2.34 19.86 -11.53
CA SER A 75 2.80 18.48 -11.27
C SER A 75 1.97 17.39 -11.98
N GLN A 76 1.13 17.79 -12.94
CA GLN A 76 0.20 16.88 -13.62
C GLN A 76 0.91 15.81 -14.44
N THR A 77 2.06 16.14 -15.04
CA THR A 77 2.88 15.18 -15.79
C THR A 77 3.32 14.00 -14.91
N GLY A 78 3.72 14.26 -13.66
CA GLY A 78 4.10 13.19 -12.73
C GLY A 78 2.92 12.30 -12.33
N ALA A 79 1.72 12.88 -12.15
CA ALA A 79 0.51 12.12 -11.88
C ALA A 79 0.10 11.25 -13.09
N ILE A 80 0.21 11.78 -14.31
CA ILE A 80 -0.06 11.04 -15.55
C ILE A 80 0.94 9.88 -15.71
N ILE A 81 2.24 10.14 -15.54
CA ILE A 81 3.27 9.10 -15.60
C ILE A 81 3.01 8.01 -14.56
N LEU A 82 2.64 8.39 -13.33
CA LEU A 82 2.31 7.42 -12.28
C LEU A 82 1.10 6.55 -12.67
N ILE A 83 0.04 7.15 -13.21
CA ILE A 83 -1.14 6.40 -13.66
C ILE A 83 -0.77 5.46 -14.81
N LEU A 84 0.00 5.93 -15.80
CA LEU A 84 0.46 5.09 -16.90
C LEU A 84 1.35 3.93 -16.41
N LEU A 85 2.21 4.18 -15.44
CA LEU A 85 3.06 3.15 -14.84
C LEU A 85 2.22 2.15 -14.04
N LEU A 86 1.21 2.60 -13.30
CA LEU A 86 0.27 1.72 -12.60
C LEU A 86 -0.52 0.85 -13.58
N ILE A 87 -1.04 1.45 -14.65
CA ILE A 87 -1.71 0.72 -15.73
C ILE A 87 -0.74 -0.30 -16.36
N TRP A 88 0.50 0.09 -16.64
CA TRP A 88 1.50 -0.80 -17.24
C TRP A 88 1.83 -1.99 -16.33
N ILE A 89 2.10 -1.76 -15.04
CA ILE A 89 2.35 -2.82 -14.06
C ILE A 89 1.14 -3.76 -13.97
N SER A 90 -0.08 -3.19 -13.94
CA SER A 90 -1.30 -3.97 -13.83
C SER A 90 -1.60 -4.78 -15.10
N SER A 91 -1.13 -4.30 -16.26
CA SER A 91 -1.22 -4.96 -17.58
C SER A 91 -0.17 -6.03 -17.81
N TYR A 92 0.92 -6.05 -17.03
CA TYR A 92 1.99 -7.04 -17.16
C TYR A 92 1.54 -8.40 -16.57
N GLY A 93 0.54 -9.00 -17.21
CA GLY A 93 -0.06 -10.29 -16.86
C GLY A 93 0.83 -11.51 -17.15
N GLY A 94 2.13 -11.31 -17.37
CA GLY A 94 3.09 -12.39 -17.61
C GLY A 94 4.16 -12.53 -16.52
N GLY A 95 4.23 -11.61 -15.54
CA GLY A 95 5.26 -11.63 -14.49
C GLY A 95 4.72 -11.73 -13.06
N ILE A 96 3.49 -11.26 -12.80
CA ILE A 96 2.84 -11.37 -11.46
C ILE A 96 1.95 -12.61 -11.38
N SER A 97 1.17 -12.90 -12.43
CA SER A 97 0.35 -14.12 -12.57
C SER A 97 1.17 -15.42 -12.63
N SER A 98 2.42 -15.30 -13.09
CA SER A 98 3.44 -16.35 -13.10
C SER A 98 4.45 -16.19 -11.97
N SER A 99 4.37 -15.11 -11.19
CA SER A 99 5.21 -14.99 -10.01
C SER A 99 4.81 -16.12 -9.07
N THR A 100 5.82 -16.81 -8.58
CA THR A 100 5.68 -17.85 -7.57
C THR A 100 4.95 -17.38 -6.31
N VAL A 101 4.88 -16.06 -6.10
CA VAL A 101 4.52 -15.39 -4.86
C VAL A 101 3.04 -15.00 -4.77
N PHE A 102 2.46 -14.41 -5.82
CA PHE A 102 1.04 -14.03 -5.87
C PHE A 102 0.28 -14.79 -6.96
N ARG A 103 -0.79 -15.48 -6.58
CA ARG A 103 -1.72 -16.14 -7.51
C ARG A 103 -2.90 -15.22 -7.83
N LEU A 104 -2.58 -14.02 -8.30
CA LEU A 104 -3.52 -13.01 -8.77
C LEU A 104 -3.27 -12.76 -10.26
N GLY A 105 -4.32 -12.90 -11.07
CA GLY A 105 -4.34 -12.57 -12.48
C GLY A 105 -4.11 -11.08 -12.73
N SER A 106 -4.04 -10.70 -14.01
CA SER A 106 -3.80 -9.31 -14.39
C SER A 106 -4.87 -8.38 -13.83
N LEU A 107 -4.47 -7.39 -13.04
CA LEU A 107 -5.40 -6.37 -12.56
C LEU A 107 -5.63 -5.34 -13.66
N GLY A 108 -6.84 -5.27 -14.22
CA GLY A 108 -7.26 -4.14 -15.05
C GLY A 108 -7.94 -4.53 -16.36
N PRO A 109 -8.20 -3.52 -17.21
CA PRO A 109 -9.09 -3.67 -18.36
C PRO A 109 -8.53 -4.62 -19.44
N PHE A 110 -7.22 -4.86 -19.44
CA PHE A 110 -6.53 -5.71 -20.41
C PHE A 110 -6.79 -7.21 -20.20
N PHE A 111 -7.52 -7.60 -19.15
CA PHE A 111 -8.07 -8.94 -19.01
C PHE A 111 -9.21 -9.22 -20.00
N ALA A 112 -9.91 -8.19 -20.47
CA ALA A 112 -11.11 -8.35 -21.30
C ALA A 112 -10.89 -9.16 -22.60
N PRO A 113 -9.80 -8.98 -23.38
CA PRO A 113 -9.52 -9.83 -24.54
C PRO A 113 -9.35 -11.32 -24.18
N GLN A 114 -8.71 -11.61 -23.04
CA GLN A 114 -8.52 -12.99 -22.58
C GLN A 114 -9.85 -13.64 -22.21
N LEU A 115 -10.81 -12.86 -21.70
CA LEU A 115 -12.13 -13.33 -21.36
C LEU A 115 -12.95 -13.70 -22.60
N VAL A 116 -12.85 -12.93 -23.69
CA VAL A 116 -13.55 -13.23 -24.96
C VAL A 116 -13.06 -14.53 -25.61
N SER A 117 -11.79 -14.90 -25.41
CA SER A 117 -11.22 -16.15 -25.92
C SER A 117 -11.60 -17.39 -25.11
N GLN A 118 -12.40 -17.25 -24.03
CA GLN A 118 -12.75 -18.37 -23.17
C GLN A 118 -13.84 -19.25 -23.77
N THR A 119 -13.70 -20.55 -23.53
CA THR A 119 -14.68 -21.57 -23.92
C THR A 119 -15.43 -22.14 -22.72
N THR A 120 -14.91 -22.02 -21.50
CA THR A 120 -15.48 -22.59 -20.28
C THR A 120 -15.32 -21.65 -19.09
N TRP A 121 -16.28 -21.68 -18.17
CA TRP A 121 -16.24 -20.91 -16.92
C TRP A 121 -15.63 -21.72 -15.78
N ASN A 122 -15.48 -23.04 -15.97
CA ASN A 122 -15.02 -23.93 -14.92
C ASN A 122 -13.51 -23.71 -14.67
N PRO A 123 -13.10 -23.21 -13.49
CA PRO A 123 -11.69 -22.91 -13.21
C PRO A 123 -10.77 -24.10 -13.41
N ARG A 124 -11.26 -25.33 -13.15
CA ARG A 124 -10.49 -26.57 -13.31
C ARG A 124 -10.21 -26.94 -14.77
N GLU A 125 -11.09 -26.54 -15.68
CA GLU A 125 -10.89 -26.78 -17.11
C GLU A 125 -10.01 -25.70 -17.76
N LEU A 126 -9.87 -24.55 -17.10
CA LEU A 126 -9.00 -23.45 -17.50
C LEU A 126 -7.55 -23.66 -17.07
N GLU A 127 -7.34 -24.46 -16.02
CA GLU A 127 -6.02 -24.87 -15.54
C GLU A 127 -5.39 -25.84 -16.55
N LYS A 128 -4.41 -25.36 -17.29
CA LYS A 128 -3.64 -26.20 -18.21
C LYS A 128 -2.39 -26.70 -17.50
N HIS A 129 -2.32 -28.01 -17.31
CA HIS A 129 -1.09 -28.68 -16.87
C HIS A 129 -0.18 -28.90 -18.07
N PHE A 130 0.93 -28.17 -18.10
CA PHE A 130 2.00 -28.42 -19.06
C PHE A 130 3.07 -29.26 -18.37
N ASN A 131 3.35 -30.45 -18.89
CA ASN A 131 4.44 -31.26 -18.37
C ASN A 131 5.68 -31.05 -19.24
N TYR A 132 6.70 -30.39 -18.69
CA TYR A 132 7.97 -30.15 -19.37
C TYR A 132 9.08 -30.82 -18.57
N ASN A 133 9.80 -31.78 -19.19
CA ASN A 133 10.85 -32.58 -18.54
C ASN A 133 10.40 -33.31 -17.25
N GLY A 134 9.15 -33.79 -17.20
CA GLY A 134 8.61 -34.49 -16.03
C GLY A 134 8.22 -33.55 -14.87
N VAL A 135 8.37 -32.24 -15.06
CA VAL A 135 7.88 -31.21 -14.14
C VAL A 135 6.57 -30.66 -14.67
N SER A 136 5.50 -30.85 -13.90
CA SER A 136 4.18 -30.31 -14.18
C SER A 136 4.15 -28.81 -13.83
N TYR A 137 4.08 -27.96 -14.84
CA TYR A 137 3.82 -26.53 -14.71
C TYR A 137 2.32 -26.28 -14.81
N GLU A 138 1.79 -25.60 -13.80
CA GLU A 138 0.42 -25.11 -13.77
C GLU A 138 0.40 -23.74 -14.47
N TYR A 139 0.00 -23.70 -15.74
CA TYR A 139 -0.14 -22.43 -16.47
C TYR A 139 -1.58 -21.95 -16.40
N ASN A 140 -1.86 -21.14 -15.39
CA ASN A 140 -3.10 -20.37 -15.29
C ASN A 140 -2.85 -19.06 -16.02
N GLY A 141 -3.20 -18.95 -17.30
CA GLY A 141 -2.95 -17.77 -18.14
C GLY A 141 -3.72 -16.51 -17.72
N GLY A 142 -3.75 -16.18 -16.43
CA GLY A 142 -4.50 -15.09 -15.81
C GLY A 142 -5.99 -15.36 -15.60
N MET A 143 -6.50 -16.53 -15.99
CA MET A 143 -7.95 -16.80 -16.02
C MET A 143 -8.53 -17.28 -14.69
N THR A 144 -7.67 -17.78 -13.81
CA THR A 144 -8.04 -18.28 -12.49
C THR A 144 -7.15 -17.63 -11.45
N ASP A 145 -7.73 -17.30 -10.30
CA ASP A 145 -7.01 -16.86 -9.11
C ASP A 145 -7.08 -17.94 -8.05
N VAL A 146 -6.19 -17.86 -7.08
CA VAL A 146 -6.30 -18.65 -5.85
C VAL A 146 -6.61 -17.72 -4.70
N LEU A 147 -7.85 -17.78 -4.22
CA LEU A 147 -8.33 -17.00 -3.08
C LEU A 147 -8.36 -17.91 -1.84
N PHE A 148 -7.51 -17.63 -0.85
CA PHE A 148 -7.37 -18.45 0.36
C PHE A 148 -7.16 -19.95 0.04
N GLY A 149 -6.35 -20.24 -0.98
CA GLY A 149 -6.08 -21.62 -1.42
C GLY A 149 -7.17 -22.26 -2.28
N LYS A 150 -8.29 -21.56 -2.56
CA LYS A 150 -9.35 -22.05 -3.44
C LYS A 150 -9.25 -21.41 -4.82
N HIS A 151 -9.26 -22.24 -5.86
CA HIS A 151 -9.28 -21.77 -7.23
C HIS A 151 -10.64 -21.14 -7.53
N VAL A 152 -10.61 -19.89 -7.97
CA VAL A 152 -11.78 -19.12 -8.37
C VAL A 152 -11.54 -18.55 -9.76
N HIS A 153 -12.60 -18.33 -10.52
CA HIS A 153 -12.48 -17.66 -11.81
C HIS A 153 -12.03 -16.21 -11.58
N HIS A 154 -11.15 -15.67 -12.43
CA HIS A 154 -10.59 -14.33 -12.23
C HIS A 154 -11.62 -13.21 -12.41
N PHE A 155 -12.58 -13.36 -13.35
CA PHE A 155 -13.63 -12.37 -13.61
C PHE A 155 -14.35 -11.82 -12.35
N PRO A 156 -14.99 -12.64 -11.48
CA PRO A 156 -15.69 -12.13 -10.32
C PRO A 156 -14.74 -11.46 -9.31
N VAL A 157 -13.51 -11.96 -9.19
CA VAL A 157 -12.49 -11.38 -8.32
C VAL A 157 -12.13 -9.98 -8.79
N LEU A 158 -11.78 -9.84 -10.06
CA LEU A 158 -11.42 -8.56 -10.68
C LEU A 158 -12.56 -7.54 -10.53
N LEU A 159 -13.79 -7.96 -10.82
CA LEU A 159 -14.97 -7.10 -10.70
C LEU A 159 -15.16 -6.58 -9.27
N VAL A 160 -15.08 -7.47 -8.27
CA VAL A 160 -15.22 -7.09 -6.86
C VAL A 160 -14.09 -6.16 -6.43
N LEU A 161 -12.84 -6.46 -6.79
CA LEU A 161 -11.69 -5.64 -6.45
C LEU A 161 -11.78 -4.25 -7.08
N ASP A 162 -12.13 -4.17 -8.37
CA ASP A 162 -12.27 -2.90 -9.08
C ASP A 162 -13.39 -2.05 -8.47
N VAL A 163 -14.56 -2.63 -8.19
CA VAL A 163 -15.66 -1.91 -7.53
C VAL A 163 -15.24 -1.38 -6.16
N LEU A 164 -14.60 -2.21 -5.34
CA LEU A 164 -14.14 -1.80 -4.01
C LEU A 164 -13.07 -0.70 -4.09
N LEU A 165 -12.13 -0.80 -5.01
CA LEU A 165 -11.12 0.24 -5.25
C LEU A 165 -11.75 1.54 -5.77
N ALA A 166 -12.69 1.45 -6.71
CA ALA A 166 -13.43 2.60 -7.21
C ALA A 166 -14.17 3.31 -6.07
N LEU A 167 -14.82 2.57 -5.17
CA LEU A 167 -15.49 3.12 -4.00
C LEU A 167 -14.51 3.84 -3.07
N TRP A 168 -13.35 3.25 -2.79
CA TRP A 168 -12.30 3.92 -2.01
C TRP A 168 -11.88 5.25 -2.64
N PHE A 169 -11.53 5.24 -3.93
CA PHE A 169 -11.12 6.46 -4.64
C PHE A 169 -12.25 7.50 -4.68
N PHE A 170 -13.49 7.06 -4.88
CA PHE A 170 -14.65 7.94 -4.93
C PHE A 170 -14.90 8.62 -3.57
N ILE A 171 -14.76 7.90 -2.46
CA ILE A 171 -14.84 8.48 -1.11
C ILE A 171 -13.79 9.59 -0.94
N ALA A 172 -12.55 9.36 -1.39
CA ALA A 172 -11.49 10.37 -1.34
C ALA A 172 -11.81 11.60 -2.21
N ILE A 173 -12.38 11.40 -3.40
CA ILE A 173 -12.78 12.49 -4.30
C ILE A 173 -13.87 13.35 -3.66
N VAL A 174 -14.98 12.75 -3.22
CA VAL A 174 -16.14 13.47 -2.65
C VAL A 174 -15.71 14.34 -1.47
N ARG A 175 -14.76 13.86 -0.67
CA ARG A 175 -14.20 14.60 0.47
C ARG A 175 -13.40 15.83 0.07
N ASN A 176 -12.63 15.76 -1.01
CA ASN A 176 -11.63 16.76 -1.36
C ASN A 176 -12.04 17.70 -2.49
N ILE A 177 -13.04 17.35 -3.30
CA ILE A 177 -13.36 18.07 -4.55
C ILE A 177 -13.73 19.56 -4.37
N LYS A 178 -14.22 19.95 -3.18
CA LYS A 178 -14.56 21.34 -2.84
C LYS A 178 -13.61 22.01 -1.86
N ARG A 179 -12.61 21.29 -1.35
CA ARG A 179 -11.68 21.83 -0.37
C ARG A 179 -10.63 22.67 -1.06
N ASP A 180 -10.03 23.58 -0.31
CA ASP A 180 -8.85 24.29 -0.78
C ASP A 180 -7.64 23.33 -0.80
N PRO A 181 -6.68 23.50 -1.73
CA PRO A 181 -5.52 22.62 -1.81
C PRO A 181 -4.67 22.55 -0.55
N ALA A 182 -4.70 23.60 0.28
CA ALA A 182 -4.05 23.63 1.58
C ALA A 182 -4.73 22.68 2.60
N GLU A 183 -6.03 22.41 2.43
CA GLU A 183 -6.85 21.61 3.34
C GLU A 183 -7.17 20.20 2.82
N TYR A 184 -6.50 19.75 1.76
CA TYR A 184 -6.71 18.41 1.23
C TYR A 184 -6.31 17.33 2.24
N GLU A 185 -7.28 16.49 2.56
CA GLU A 185 -7.13 15.31 3.39
C GLU A 185 -7.63 14.13 2.57
N LEU A 186 -6.71 13.32 2.01
CA LEU A 186 -7.06 12.19 1.15
C LEU A 186 -8.15 11.31 1.79
N TYR A 187 -7.94 10.96 3.05
CA TYR A 187 -8.82 10.14 3.87
C TYR A 187 -8.78 10.63 5.32
N SER A 188 -9.82 10.34 6.10
CA SER A 188 -9.70 10.40 7.57
C SER A 188 -8.71 9.31 8.02
N PRO A 189 -8.05 9.46 9.19
CA PRO A 189 -7.13 8.42 9.64
C PRO A 189 -7.75 7.03 9.76
N ALA A 190 -9.02 6.94 10.16
CA ALA A 190 -9.76 5.69 10.20
C ALA A 190 -10.01 5.12 8.79
N GLN A 191 -10.35 5.97 7.81
CA GLN A 191 -10.50 5.56 6.41
C GLN A 191 -9.17 5.10 5.81
N SER A 192 -8.07 5.82 6.07
CA SER A 192 -6.74 5.44 5.59
C SER A 192 -6.28 4.12 6.20
N LEU A 193 -6.58 3.90 7.50
CA LEU A 193 -6.36 2.61 8.16
C LEU A 193 -7.21 1.50 7.51
N GLY A 194 -8.50 1.77 7.27
CA GLY A 194 -9.40 0.83 6.59
C GLY A 194 -8.90 0.43 5.21
N LEU A 195 -8.39 1.38 4.41
CA LEU A 195 -7.78 1.12 3.12
C LEU A 195 -6.51 0.28 3.26
N ALA A 196 -5.63 0.60 4.21
CA ALA A 196 -4.43 -0.19 4.45
C ALA A 196 -4.76 -1.64 4.83
N LEU A 197 -5.71 -1.83 5.77
CA LEU A 197 -6.18 -3.16 6.16
C LEU A 197 -6.83 -3.91 4.99
N PHE A 198 -7.61 -3.24 4.16
CA PHE A 198 -8.17 -3.81 2.94
C PHE A 198 -7.06 -4.32 2.01
N LEU A 199 -6.03 -3.53 1.73
CA LEU A 199 -4.89 -3.96 0.90
C LEU A 199 -4.14 -5.15 1.51
N ASN A 200 -3.97 -5.16 2.84
CA ASN A 200 -3.34 -6.29 3.55
C ASN A 200 -4.16 -7.59 3.39
N VAL A 201 -5.50 -7.50 3.49
CA VAL A 201 -6.39 -8.64 3.26
C VAL A 201 -6.28 -9.13 1.82
N VAL A 202 -6.23 -8.22 0.84
CA VAL A 202 -6.02 -8.57 -0.57
C VAL A 202 -4.70 -9.32 -0.73
N PHE A 203 -3.59 -8.82 -0.18
CA PHE A 203 -2.30 -9.51 -0.23
C PHE A 203 -2.37 -10.91 0.40
N LEU A 204 -2.94 -11.03 1.61
CA LEU A 204 -3.07 -12.30 2.29
C LEU A 204 -3.91 -13.32 1.49
N ALA A 205 -4.98 -12.85 0.84
CA ALA A 205 -5.93 -13.68 0.14
C ALA A 205 -5.36 -14.30 -1.13
N PHE A 206 -4.51 -13.57 -1.87
CA PHE A 206 -3.89 -14.03 -3.12
C PHE A 206 -2.46 -14.56 -2.95
N PHE A 207 -1.93 -14.55 -1.74
CA PHE A 207 -0.58 -15.04 -1.47
C PHE A 207 -0.48 -16.56 -1.68
N ASN A 208 0.59 -17.00 -2.35
CA ASN A 208 0.84 -18.40 -2.64
C ASN A 208 1.56 -19.11 -1.49
N TRP A 209 0.82 -19.35 -0.42
CA TRP A 209 1.33 -20.00 0.79
C TRP A 209 1.94 -21.40 0.60
N ARG A 210 1.66 -22.08 -0.53
CA ARG A 210 2.18 -23.44 -0.78
C ARG A 210 3.56 -23.45 -1.43
N HIS A 211 3.95 -22.37 -2.11
CA HIS A 211 5.19 -22.32 -2.87
C HIS A 211 6.31 -21.67 -2.06
N ASP A 212 6.01 -20.56 -1.40
CA ASP A 212 6.95 -19.91 -0.50
C ASP A 212 6.81 -20.55 0.88
N GLY A 213 7.90 -21.07 1.43
CA GLY A 213 7.90 -21.63 2.79
C GLY A 213 7.34 -20.62 3.80
N ASP A 214 6.69 -21.10 4.86
CA ASP A 214 5.93 -20.27 5.82
C ASP A 214 6.72 -19.05 6.33
N VAL A 215 8.04 -19.17 6.42
CA VAL A 215 8.95 -18.15 6.92
C VAL A 215 9.26 -17.08 5.87
N ASP A 216 9.58 -17.48 4.64
CA ASP A 216 9.96 -16.56 3.57
C ASP A 216 8.74 -15.82 3.04
N GLY A 217 7.61 -16.52 2.91
CA GLY A 217 6.35 -15.90 2.54
C GLY A 217 5.85 -14.89 3.57
N ALA A 218 5.98 -15.20 4.86
CA ALA A 218 5.67 -14.24 5.92
C ALA A 218 6.58 -13.00 5.86
N ALA A 219 7.88 -13.17 5.61
CA ALA A 219 8.81 -12.04 5.46
C ALA A 219 8.43 -11.14 4.29
N PHE A 220 8.09 -11.74 3.14
CA PHE A 220 7.67 -11.02 1.95
C PHE A 220 6.38 -10.22 2.19
N LEU A 221 5.34 -10.84 2.76
CA LEU A 221 4.09 -10.16 3.08
C LEU A 221 4.29 -9.02 4.09
N LEU A 222 5.12 -9.23 5.12
CA LEU A 222 5.48 -8.16 6.07
C LEU A 222 6.21 -7.00 5.38
N SER A 223 7.02 -7.27 4.35
CA SER A 223 7.69 -6.24 3.54
C SER A 223 6.68 -5.37 2.80
N LEU A 224 5.69 -5.99 2.15
CA LEU A 224 4.63 -5.28 1.44
C LEU A 224 3.78 -4.45 2.40
N ASN A 225 3.42 -5.04 3.55
CA ASN A 225 2.69 -4.35 4.60
C ASN A 225 3.47 -3.13 5.10
N MET A 226 4.80 -3.25 5.27
CA MET A 226 5.65 -2.12 5.62
C MET A 226 5.60 -1.01 4.56
N GLY A 227 5.64 -1.34 3.27
CA GLY A 227 5.44 -0.37 2.19
C GLY A 227 4.11 0.37 2.31
N VAL A 228 3.00 -0.36 2.51
CA VAL A 228 1.66 0.23 2.70
C VAL A 228 1.62 1.15 3.92
N PHE A 229 2.17 0.72 5.07
CA PHE A 229 2.14 1.49 6.30
C PHE A 229 3.08 2.71 6.29
N ILE A 230 4.20 2.66 5.56
CA ILE A 230 5.06 3.83 5.32
C ILE A 230 4.31 4.87 4.49
N VAL A 231 3.69 4.45 3.38
CA VAL A 231 2.90 5.35 2.52
C VAL A 231 1.72 5.95 3.30
N LEU A 232 1.02 5.13 4.09
CA LEU A 232 -0.02 5.58 4.99
C LEU A 232 0.51 6.62 5.98
N GLY A 233 1.64 6.33 6.63
CA GLY A 233 2.25 7.24 7.59
C GLY A 233 2.60 8.58 6.97
N LEU A 234 3.23 8.59 5.79
CA LEU A 234 3.51 9.82 5.04
C LEU A 234 2.24 10.61 4.70
N ALA A 235 1.19 9.92 4.26
CA ALA A 235 -0.11 10.54 3.97
C ALA A 235 -0.72 11.19 5.21
N LEU A 236 -0.61 10.55 6.37
CA LEU A 236 -1.09 11.08 7.65
C LEU A 236 -0.23 12.25 8.16
N LEU A 237 1.08 12.23 7.91
CA LEU A 237 2.01 13.31 8.27
C LEU A 237 1.87 14.57 7.42
N ARG A 238 1.47 14.42 6.15
CA ARG A 238 1.16 15.55 5.26
C ARG A 238 0.09 16.47 5.85
N ASN A 239 -0.76 15.94 6.73
CA ASN A 239 -1.83 16.66 7.42
C ASN A 239 -1.33 17.54 8.60
N ARG A 240 -0.12 18.11 8.47
CA ARG A 240 0.62 18.91 9.48
C ARG A 240 -0.19 20.09 10.03
N GLU A 241 -1.04 20.68 9.21
CA GLU A 241 -1.92 21.78 9.62
C GLU A 241 -2.97 21.36 10.62
N ARG A 242 -3.40 20.09 10.60
CA ARG A 242 -4.34 19.56 11.60
C ARG A 242 -3.68 19.48 12.97
N MET A 243 -2.43 19.00 13.07
CA MET A 243 -1.70 18.97 14.34
C MET A 243 -1.41 20.38 14.87
N ARG A 244 -0.97 21.30 14.00
CA ARG A 244 -0.80 22.71 14.38
C ARG A 244 -2.13 23.35 14.81
N ARG A 245 -3.24 23.07 14.14
CA ARG A 245 -4.58 23.54 14.52
C ARG A 245 -5.04 22.95 15.85
N ILE A 246 -4.89 21.65 16.08
CA ILE A 246 -5.27 21.00 17.35
C ILE A 246 -4.46 21.56 18.52
N VAL A 247 -3.16 21.78 18.33
CA VAL A 247 -2.29 22.38 19.34
C VAL A 247 -2.65 23.85 19.59
N ARG A 248 -3.06 24.62 18.55
CA ARG A 248 -3.50 26.01 18.70
C ARG A 248 -4.92 26.15 19.28
N MET A 249 -5.81 25.20 19.06
CA MET A 249 -7.23 25.29 19.46
C MET A 249 -7.56 24.63 20.79
N ARG A 250 -6.69 23.78 21.36
CA ARG A 250 -6.95 23.19 22.68
C ARG A 250 -6.47 24.11 23.80
N VAL A 251 -7.42 24.51 24.66
CA VAL A 251 -7.15 25.05 26.00
C VAL A 251 -6.73 23.88 26.90
N GLY A 252 -5.42 23.63 26.99
CA GLY A 252 -4.84 22.60 27.84
C GLY A 252 -3.63 21.90 27.22
N ALA A 253 -2.76 21.33 28.08
CA ALA A 253 -1.57 20.63 27.62
C ALA A 253 -1.94 19.44 26.70
N PRO A 254 -1.37 19.33 25.49
CA PRO A 254 -1.68 18.23 24.57
C PRO A 254 -1.28 16.88 25.18
N ARG A 255 -2.16 15.87 25.05
CA ARG A 255 -1.89 14.51 25.55
C ARG A 255 -0.67 13.94 24.81
N TRP A 256 0.07 13.04 25.44
CA TRP A 256 1.25 12.41 24.82
C TRP A 256 0.90 11.69 23.50
N LEU A 257 -0.30 11.10 23.42
CA LEU A 257 -0.84 10.46 22.20
C LEU A 257 -1.03 11.45 21.05
N ASP A 258 -1.42 12.69 21.36
CA ASP A 258 -1.58 13.74 20.35
C ASP A 258 -0.20 14.14 19.81
N LYS A 259 0.83 14.18 20.67
CA LYS A 259 2.20 14.50 20.27
C LYS A 259 2.80 13.45 19.35
N CYS A 260 2.54 12.17 19.61
CA CYS A 260 3.14 11.06 18.85
C CYS A 260 2.35 10.66 17.59
N TRP A 261 1.24 11.34 17.27
CA TRP A 261 0.36 10.98 16.16
C TRP A 261 1.05 11.16 14.78
N PRO A 262 0.97 10.19 13.84
CA PRO A 262 0.11 9.00 13.80
C PRO A 262 0.74 7.69 14.30
N SER A 263 1.93 7.70 14.89
CA SER A 263 2.72 6.48 15.14
C SER A 263 2.01 5.40 15.98
N PRO A 264 1.25 5.72 17.06
CA PRO A 264 0.51 4.70 17.80
C PRO A 264 -0.53 3.96 16.96
N LEU A 265 -1.20 4.67 16.04
CA LEU A 265 -2.15 4.07 15.11
C LEU A 265 -1.43 3.10 14.17
N LEU A 266 -0.31 3.53 13.59
CA LEU A 266 0.49 2.71 12.69
C LEU A 266 1.08 1.49 13.40
N PHE A 267 1.48 1.62 14.67
CA PHE A 267 1.95 0.52 15.48
C PHE A 267 0.88 -0.56 15.61
N VAL A 268 -0.31 -0.20 16.11
CA VAL A 268 -1.43 -1.14 16.28
C VAL A 268 -1.85 -1.74 14.94
N ALA A 269 -1.89 -0.94 13.87
CA ALA A 269 -2.23 -1.41 12.54
C ALA A 269 -1.22 -2.42 12.01
N THR A 270 0.07 -2.16 12.19
CA THR A 270 1.15 -3.07 11.78
C THR A 270 1.09 -4.37 12.58
N LEU A 271 0.82 -4.30 13.89
CA LEU A 271 0.63 -5.50 14.71
C LEU A 271 -0.56 -6.33 14.25
N GLY A 272 -1.70 -5.69 13.95
CA GLY A 272 -2.89 -6.39 13.44
C GLY A 272 -2.60 -7.07 12.09
N ALA A 273 -2.02 -6.33 11.14
CA ALA A 273 -1.58 -6.88 9.86
C ALA A 273 -0.57 -8.04 10.03
N GLY A 274 0.42 -7.87 10.89
CA GLY A 274 1.42 -8.89 11.18
C GLY A 274 0.83 -10.12 11.85
N ALA A 275 -0.18 -9.96 12.72
CA ALA A 275 -0.92 -11.08 13.29
C ALA A 275 -1.68 -11.87 12.22
N PHE A 276 -2.30 -11.20 11.23
CA PHE A 276 -2.91 -11.88 10.09
C PHE A 276 -1.89 -12.64 9.23
N VAL A 277 -0.71 -12.06 8.97
CA VAL A 277 0.36 -12.75 8.25
C VAL A 277 0.86 -13.95 9.03
N ALA A 278 1.09 -13.80 10.34
CA ALA A 278 1.52 -14.90 11.21
C ALA A 278 0.48 -16.01 11.27
N LEU A 279 -0.82 -15.66 11.34
CA LEU A 279 -1.91 -16.63 11.29
C LEU A 279 -1.95 -17.35 9.93
N GLY A 280 -1.83 -16.63 8.82
CA GLY A 280 -1.72 -17.21 7.48
C GLY A 280 -0.59 -18.21 7.38
N ALA A 281 0.60 -17.83 7.86
CA ALA A 281 1.80 -18.67 7.90
C ALA A 281 1.68 -19.89 8.84
N VAL A 282 0.78 -19.85 9.83
CA VAL A 282 0.50 -20.99 10.71
C VAL A 282 -0.51 -21.93 10.08
N LEU A 283 -1.49 -21.40 9.35
CA LEU A 283 -2.53 -22.18 8.69
C LEU A 283 -2.05 -22.84 7.39
N SER A 284 -1.01 -22.29 6.76
CA SER A 284 -0.44 -22.79 5.51
C SER A 284 0.52 -23.96 5.65
N ARG A 285 0.96 -24.27 6.87
CA ARG A 285 2.09 -25.17 7.12
C ARG A 285 1.86 -26.56 6.55
N ALA A 286 2.93 -27.13 5.98
CA ALA A 286 2.97 -28.55 5.68
C ALA A 286 3.07 -29.38 6.98
N PRO A 287 2.46 -30.58 7.03
CA PRO A 287 2.60 -31.49 8.17
C PRO A 287 4.08 -31.82 8.43
N GLY A 288 4.55 -31.65 9.67
CA GLY A 288 5.93 -31.99 10.08
C GLY A 288 6.92 -30.82 10.12
N GLN A 289 6.53 -29.62 9.69
CA GLN A 289 7.39 -28.44 9.79
C GLN A 289 7.28 -27.78 11.18
N ALA A 290 8.40 -27.67 11.90
CA ALA A 290 8.42 -27.09 13.25
C ALA A 290 8.07 -25.60 13.20
N SER A 291 7.03 -25.21 13.91
CA SER A 291 6.60 -23.82 13.97
C SER A 291 7.47 -23.01 14.92
N ASN A 292 8.17 -22.00 14.41
CA ASN A 292 8.84 -21.03 15.26
C ASN A 292 7.96 -19.79 15.47
N LEU A 293 6.88 -19.94 16.24
CA LEU A 293 5.92 -18.86 16.48
C LEU A 293 6.57 -17.65 17.17
N SER A 294 7.49 -17.89 18.12
CA SER A 294 8.25 -16.83 18.79
C SER A 294 9.04 -15.99 17.80
N PHE A 295 9.63 -16.64 16.78
CA PHE A 295 10.33 -15.98 15.69
C PHE A 295 9.41 -15.10 14.82
N LEU A 296 8.22 -15.59 14.46
CA LEU A 296 7.22 -14.79 13.74
C LEU A 296 6.75 -13.58 14.56
N ILE A 297 6.47 -13.78 15.86
CA ILE A 297 6.11 -12.69 16.77
C ILE A 297 7.22 -11.65 16.85
N PHE A 298 8.47 -12.08 16.99
CA PHE A 298 9.62 -11.18 17.00
C PHE A 298 9.66 -10.33 15.73
N ARG A 299 9.58 -10.95 14.54
CA ARG A 299 9.59 -10.24 13.26
C ARG A 299 8.48 -9.18 13.21
N VAL A 300 7.24 -9.55 13.55
CA VAL A 300 6.09 -8.62 13.55
C VAL A 300 6.33 -7.43 14.47
N LEU A 301 6.78 -7.68 15.71
CA LEU A 301 7.06 -6.62 16.68
C LEU A 301 8.20 -5.72 16.18
N PHE A 302 9.27 -6.32 15.66
CA PHE A 302 10.41 -5.59 15.13
C PHE A 302 10.01 -4.67 13.97
N PHE A 303 9.19 -5.14 13.03
CA PHE A 303 8.65 -4.32 11.95
C PHE A 303 7.77 -3.18 12.47
N ALA A 304 6.90 -3.46 13.43
CA ALA A 304 6.05 -2.44 14.03
C ALA A 304 6.88 -1.33 14.69
N LEU A 305 7.94 -1.69 15.42
CA LEU A 305 8.87 -0.71 15.98
C LEU A 305 9.63 0.06 14.91
N TRP A 306 10.06 -0.61 13.84
CA TRP A 306 10.78 0.04 12.74
C TRP A 306 9.94 1.13 12.07
N ILE A 307 8.69 0.81 11.75
CA ILE A 307 7.75 1.76 11.17
C ILE A 307 7.54 2.92 12.15
N VAL A 308 7.33 2.64 13.44
CA VAL A 308 7.17 3.70 14.45
C VAL A 308 8.41 4.60 14.49
N ARG A 309 9.61 4.03 14.49
CA ARG A 309 10.87 4.80 14.53
C ARG A 309 10.97 5.77 13.35
N ASP A 310 10.80 5.28 12.13
CA ASP A 310 10.89 6.10 10.93
C ASP A 310 9.81 7.18 10.91
N GLN A 311 8.60 6.84 11.37
CA GLN A 311 7.52 7.81 11.47
C GLN A 311 7.78 8.86 12.54
N GLN A 312 8.39 8.51 13.68
CA GLN A 312 8.81 9.50 14.68
C GLN A 312 9.93 10.41 14.15
N TYR A 313 10.90 9.86 13.43
CA TYR A 313 11.92 10.67 12.75
C TYR A 313 11.29 11.66 11.76
N LEU A 314 10.38 11.19 10.91
CA LEU A 314 9.68 12.02 9.93
C LEU A 314 8.79 13.07 10.60
N GLN A 315 8.13 12.73 11.71
CA GLN A 315 7.39 13.69 12.53
C GLN A 315 8.31 14.79 13.04
N TRP A 316 9.43 14.43 13.66
CA TRP A 316 10.39 15.39 14.17
C TRP A 316 10.96 16.28 13.06
N MET A 317 11.38 15.70 11.94
CA MET A 317 11.82 16.47 10.77
C MET A 317 10.73 17.41 10.27
N SER A 318 9.48 16.96 10.23
CA SER A 318 8.34 17.79 9.85
C SER A 318 8.11 18.97 10.79
N LEU A 319 8.62 18.98 12.02
CA LEU A 319 8.50 20.13 12.91
C LEU A 319 9.54 21.22 12.64
N ARG A 320 10.64 20.89 11.97
CA ARG A 320 11.72 21.84 11.68
C ARG A 320 11.28 22.95 10.72
N ASN A 321 11.94 24.10 10.86
CA ASN A 321 11.77 25.25 9.98
C ASN A 321 12.58 24.99 8.69
N GLY A 322 11.89 24.95 7.55
CA GLY A 322 12.52 24.70 6.27
C GLY A 322 11.50 24.65 5.13
N ARG A 323 11.98 24.82 3.89
CA ARG A 323 11.17 24.64 2.69
C ARG A 323 11.01 23.12 2.46
N ASN A 324 9.78 22.61 2.54
CA ASN A 324 9.44 21.19 2.36
C ASN A 324 10.17 20.20 3.31
N PRO A 325 10.05 20.34 4.64
CA PRO A 325 10.84 19.57 5.61
C PRO A 325 10.57 18.06 5.56
N LEU A 326 9.35 17.65 5.20
CA LEU A 326 8.99 16.23 5.07
C LEU A 326 9.69 15.58 3.87
N VAL A 327 9.83 16.29 2.74
CA VAL A 327 10.56 15.78 1.57
C VAL A 327 12.03 15.59 1.91
N MET A 328 12.64 16.55 2.61
CA MET A 328 14.01 16.43 3.10
C MET A 328 14.17 15.28 4.09
N GLY A 329 13.21 15.08 5.00
CA GLY A 329 13.21 13.94 5.92
C GLY A 329 13.17 12.60 5.17
N VAL A 330 12.30 12.45 4.17
CA VAL A 330 12.25 11.25 3.33
C VAL A 330 13.56 11.05 2.58
N LEU A 331 14.13 12.11 1.99
CA LEU A 331 15.40 12.04 1.28
C LEU A 331 16.53 11.58 2.20
N TYR A 332 16.62 12.12 3.42
CA TYR A 332 17.63 11.71 4.39
C TYR A 332 17.46 10.26 4.86
N LEU A 333 16.22 9.78 5.04
CA LEU A 333 15.99 8.35 5.30
C LEU A 333 16.48 7.48 4.14
N VAL A 334 16.15 7.86 2.90
CA VAL A 334 16.59 7.12 1.71
C VAL A 334 18.12 7.10 1.63
N ILE A 335 18.78 8.25 1.78
CA ILE A 335 20.25 8.34 1.79
C ILE A 335 20.83 7.48 2.93
N PHE A 336 20.27 7.57 4.14
CA PHE A 336 20.71 6.77 5.28
C PHE A 336 20.65 5.28 4.97
N TYR A 337 19.56 4.79 4.37
CA TYR A 337 19.42 3.38 4.01
C TYR A 337 20.36 2.95 2.89
N VAL A 338 20.51 3.77 1.86
CA VAL A 338 21.44 3.48 0.75
C VAL A 338 22.88 3.43 1.26
N CYS A 339 23.30 4.43 2.04
CA CYS A 339 24.64 4.46 2.62
C CYS A 339 24.87 3.29 3.59
N SER A 340 23.93 3.02 4.50
CA SER A 340 24.03 1.89 5.43
C SER A 340 24.12 0.56 4.67
N GLY A 341 23.27 0.36 3.66
CA GLY A 341 23.28 -0.83 2.82
C GLY A 341 24.60 -0.99 2.06
N THR A 342 25.13 0.10 1.49
CA THR A 342 26.42 0.08 0.77
C THR A 342 27.57 -0.28 1.71
N VAL A 343 27.64 0.35 2.88
CA VAL A 343 28.67 0.08 3.90
C VAL A 343 28.57 -1.36 4.39
N LEU A 344 27.38 -1.83 4.76
CA LEU A 344 27.19 -3.18 5.27
C LEU A 344 27.46 -4.25 4.19
N THR A 345 27.20 -3.94 2.91
CA THR A 345 27.59 -4.81 1.79
C THR A 345 29.11 -4.85 1.63
N ALA A 346 29.77 -3.70 1.67
CA ALA A 346 31.23 -3.62 1.54
C ALA A 346 31.98 -4.37 2.65
N PHE A 347 31.39 -4.45 3.86
CA PHE A 347 31.92 -5.21 5.00
C PHE A 347 31.37 -6.65 5.11
N ASP A 348 30.69 -7.14 4.07
CA ASP A 348 30.16 -8.50 4.01
C ASP A 348 29.25 -8.87 5.21
N CYS A 349 28.50 -7.90 5.71
CA CYS A 349 27.64 -8.07 6.89
C CYS A 349 26.33 -8.80 6.58
N PHE A 350 26.02 -9.07 5.31
CA PHE A 350 24.82 -9.79 4.88
C PHE A 350 24.98 -11.32 4.87
N VAL A 351 26.16 -11.84 5.22
CA VAL A 351 26.38 -13.27 5.39
C VAL A 351 25.68 -13.77 6.66
N ARG A 352 25.24 -15.04 6.65
CA ARG A 352 24.46 -15.71 7.72
C ARG A 352 24.95 -15.42 9.14
N GLU A 353 26.26 -15.39 9.34
CA GLU A 353 26.87 -15.17 10.66
C GLU A 353 26.78 -13.72 11.16
N ARG A 354 26.69 -12.74 10.24
CA ARG A 354 26.79 -11.31 10.53
C ARG A 354 25.49 -10.55 10.28
N ILE A 355 24.50 -11.20 9.67
CA ILE A 355 23.22 -10.58 9.31
C ILE A 355 22.49 -9.97 10.53
N ALA A 356 22.67 -10.54 11.73
CA ALA A 356 22.08 -9.99 12.96
C ALA A 356 22.57 -8.56 13.29
N PHE A 357 23.80 -8.19 12.91
CA PHE A 357 24.34 -6.85 13.16
C PHE A 357 23.76 -5.79 12.22
N THR A 358 23.33 -6.21 11.02
CA THR A 358 22.73 -5.27 10.06
C THR A 358 21.34 -4.80 10.48
N ALA A 359 20.65 -5.59 11.34
CA ALA A 359 19.34 -5.27 11.87
C ALA A 359 19.30 -4.01 12.75
N PHE A 360 20.44 -3.51 13.24
CA PHE A 360 20.46 -2.23 13.95
C PHE A 360 20.12 -1.06 13.03
N PHE A 361 20.52 -1.14 11.76
CA PHE A 361 20.51 -0.03 10.82
C PHE A 361 19.46 -0.15 9.72
N MET A 362 19.13 -1.38 9.31
CA MET A 362 18.20 -1.61 8.20
C MET A 362 17.09 -2.60 8.55
N PRO A 363 15.88 -2.44 7.98
CA PRO A 363 14.80 -3.41 8.11
C PRO A 363 15.02 -4.61 7.19
N THR A 364 15.73 -4.39 6.08
CA THR A 364 15.95 -5.37 5.00
C THR A 364 16.48 -6.73 5.48
N PRO A 365 17.49 -6.77 6.36
CA PRO A 365 18.03 -8.02 6.87
C PRO A 365 17.05 -8.85 7.69
N VAL A 366 16.02 -8.24 8.29
CA VAL A 366 14.96 -8.98 9.00
C VAL A 366 14.07 -9.76 8.03
N TYR A 367 13.96 -9.31 6.77
CA TYR A 367 13.27 -10.09 5.74
C TYR A 367 14.05 -11.36 5.36
N TRP A 368 15.38 -11.35 5.54
CA TRP A 368 16.29 -12.44 5.15
C TRP A 368 16.76 -13.25 6.36
N LEU A 369 16.21 -12.95 7.54
CA LEU A 369 16.60 -13.59 8.77
C LEU A 369 16.15 -15.04 8.79
N ASP A 370 17.06 -15.99 8.77
CA ASP A 370 16.75 -17.41 8.95
C ASP A 370 16.45 -17.74 10.43
N PRO A 371 15.41 -18.53 10.75
CA PRO A 371 15.17 -19.08 12.09
C PRO A 371 16.41 -19.64 12.78
N VAL A 372 17.33 -20.27 12.05
CA VAL A 372 18.56 -20.82 12.63
C VAL A 372 19.46 -19.70 13.16
N SER A 373 19.70 -18.65 12.36
CA SER A 373 20.53 -17.49 12.76
C SER A 373 19.91 -16.69 13.90
N TRP A 374 18.58 -16.69 14.01
CA TRP A 374 17.88 -16.15 15.18
C TRP A 374 18.21 -16.93 16.46
N MET A 375 18.12 -18.27 16.40
CA MET A 375 18.38 -19.14 17.54
C MET A 375 19.85 -19.16 17.97
N GLU A 376 20.78 -18.99 17.04
CA GLU A 376 22.22 -18.95 17.33
C GLU A 376 22.63 -17.68 18.08
N ARG A 377 21.95 -16.55 17.87
CA ARG A 377 22.39 -15.23 18.39
C ARG A 377 21.25 -14.36 18.96
N PRO A 378 20.42 -14.87 19.88
CA PRO A 378 19.25 -14.14 20.37
C PRO A 378 19.61 -12.82 21.06
N ALA A 379 20.78 -12.74 21.71
CA ALA A 379 21.25 -11.54 22.38
C ALA A 379 21.42 -10.33 21.42
N ILE A 380 21.93 -10.57 20.21
CA ILE A 380 22.16 -9.50 19.21
C ILE A 380 20.83 -8.97 18.70
N TRP A 381 19.85 -9.85 18.50
CA TRP A 381 18.52 -9.44 18.09
C TRP A 381 17.76 -8.67 19.16
N ILE A 382 17.86 -9.11 20.41
CA ILE A 382 17.31 -8.37 21.55
C ILE A 382 17.96 -6.99 21.64
N ALA A 383 19.29 -6.91 21.48
CA ALA A 383 20.00 -5.64 21.44
C ALA A 383 19.53 -4.75 20.29
N ALA A 384 19.31 -5.31 19.09
CA ALA A 384 18.75 -4.56 17.96
C ALA A 384 17.34 -4.03 18.26
N TYR A 385 16.49 -4.85 18.90
CA TYR A 385 15.15 -4.46 19.33
C TYR A 385 15.17 -3.32 20.35
N LEU A 386 16.02 -3.43 21.37
CA LEU A 386 16.22 -2.38 22.37
C LEU A 386 16.78 -1.09 21.74
N ALA A 387 17.66 -1.22 20.74
CA ALA A 387 18.16 -0.08 19.99
C ALA A 387 17.03 0.64 19.23
N GLN A 388 16.08 -0.09 18.63
CA GLN A 388 14.92 0.53 17.99
C GLN A 388 14.05 1.30 19.01
N LEU A 389 13.81 0.72 20.18
CA LEU A 389 13.09 1.40 21.26
C LEU A 389 13.81 2.67 21.75
N ALA A 390 15.12 2.60 21.92
CA ALA A 390 15.94 3.74 22.32
C ALA A 390 15.87 4.87 21.27
N LEU A 391 15.95 4.54 19.97
CA LEU A 391 15.81 5.51 18.88
C LEU A 391 14.41 6.14 18.84
N ILE A 392 13.35 5.34 19.05
CA ILE A 392 11.97 5.86 19.16
C ILE A 392 11.88 6.85 20.32
N ALA A 393 12.36 6.47 21.51
CA ALA A 393 12.34 7.33 22.69
C ALA A 393 13.13 8.64 22.46
N PHE A 394 14.28 8.54 21.79
CA PHE A 394 15.09 9.68 21.40
C PHE A 394 14.35 10.63 20.45
N PHE A 395 13.71 10.13 19.39
CA PHE A 395 12.95 10.98 18.47
C PHE A 395 11.72 11.62 19.14
N VAL A 396 11.02 10.89 20.01
CA VAL A 396 9.92 11.45 20.82
C VAL A 396 10.42 12.56 21.74
N HIS A 397 11.60 12.39 22.34
CA HIS A 397 12.24 13.43 23.15
C HIS A 397 12.58 14.68 22.33
N LEU A 398 13.21 14.52 21.17
CA LEU A 398 13.54 15.62 20.26
C LEU A 398 12.29 16.34 19.74
N GLN A 399 11.23 15.59 19.42
CA GLN A 399 9.94 16.14 19.02
C GLN A 399 9.34 16.98 20.15
N ARG A 400 9.40 16.51 21.40
CA ARG A 400 8.95 17.25 22.57
C ARG A 400 9.71 18.56 22.73
N GLN A 401 11.04 18.56 22.62
CA GLN A 401 11.84 19.78 22.70
C GLN A 401 11.44 20.79 21.62
N GLN A 402 11.34 20.34 20.37
CA GLN A 402 10.96 21.21 19.25
C GLN A 402 9.57 21.83 19.42
N LEU A 403 8.61 21.08 19.97
CA LEU A 403 7.27 21.61 20.27
C LEU A 403 7.31 22.69 21.35
N VAL A 404 8.12 22.52 22.39
CA VAL A 404 8.28 23.52 23.47
C VAL A 404 8.89 24.81 22.92
N GLU A 405 9.91 24.71 22.06
CA GLU A 405 10.52 25.88 21.40
C GLU A 405 9.50 26.65 20.55
N LEU A 406 8.66 25.94 19.79
CA LEU A 406 7.63 26.53 18.94
C LEU A 406 6.55 27.25 19.76
N THR A 407 6.15 26.71 20.92
CA THR A 407 5.20 27.37 21.83
C THR A 407 5.80 28.59 22.53
N ALA A 408 7.09 28.53 22.90
CA ALA A 408 7.75 29.67 23.55
C ALA A 408 7.85 30.90 22.61
N HIS A 409 8.01 30.68 21.31
CA HIS A 409 8.06 31.76 20.32
C HIS A 409 6.68 32.38 20.02
N SER A 410 5.59 31.60 20.11
CA SER A 410 4.23 32.11 19.87
C SER A 410 3.72 33.04 20.97
N ASP A 411 4.23 32.88 22.20
CA ASP A 411 3.84 33.69 23.35
C ASP A 411 4.65 35.01 23.44
N SER A 412 5.55 35.28 22.49
CA SER A 412 6.28 36.55 22.45
C SER A 412 5.35 37.69 21.97
N PRO A 413 5.28 38.83 22.70
CA PRO A 413 4.32 39.92 22.45
C PRO A 413 4.52 40.65 21.12
N THR A 414 5.61 40.37 20.40
CA THR A 414 5.91 40.92 19.08
C THR A 414 5.03 40.34 17.98
N LEU A 415 4.64 39.06 18.06
CA LEU A 415 3.76 38.44 17.05
C LEU A 415 2.29 38.85 17.24
N ALA A 416 1.86 39.06 18.49
CA ALA A 416 0.54 39.62 18.79
C ALA A 416 0.39 41.07 18.27
N LYS A 417 1.47 41.85 18.27
CA LYS A 417 1.50 43.18 17.63
C LYS A 417 1.50 43.12 16.10
N GLN A 418 2.16 42.13 15.48
CA GLN A 418 2.19 41.96 14.02
C GLN A 418 0.91 41.36 13.43
N LEU A 419 0.10 40.65 14.23
CA LEU A 419 -1.21 40.14 13.81
C LEU A 419 -2.37 41.09 14.14
N ALA A 420 -2.12 42.11 14.96
CA ALA A 420 -3.06 43.19 15.26
C ALA A 420 -2.87 44.42 14.35
N SER A 421 -1.81 44.44 13.53
CA SER A 421 -1.56 45.39 12.43
C SER A 421 -1.85 44.72 11.10
#